data_AF-A0AAU2IQK0-F1
#
_entry.id   AF-A0AAU2IQK0-F1
#
_cell.length_a   1.000
_cell.length_b   1.000
_cell.length_c   1.000
_cell.angle_alpha   90.00
_cell.angle_beta   90.00
_cell.angle_gamma   90.00
#
_symmetry.space_group_name_H-M   'P 1'
#
loop_
_entity.id
_entity.type
_entity.pdbx_description
1 polymer ?
#
loop_
_entity_poly.entity_id
_entity_poly.type
_entity_poly.pdbx_seq_one_letter_code
_entity_poly.pdbx_strand_id
1 'polypeptide(L)'
;MPTLGRVYQSDAPVRDPLAYRVEKVARALSVPEPRVAVSVAQLGLAARLWSLSLGSAALFGRVPDLDPALLHWNPDAGAPDDLFLAGTGQLPADSAHIAELVLDRHLEPLSAALRARYRVSAPLLRGNAGSALAGAAREISRWARRAGRPDVAARARLLTTELFEDPRLTATGTRTGTAFRRTSCCLIYRTPGGGLCGDCCFERPPQHSSPPAASG
;
A
#
# COMPACT_ATOMS: atom_id res chain seq x y z
N MET A 1 6.30 -19.99 -6.46
CA MET A 1 6.02 -18.59 -6.05
C MET A 1 6.68 -18.34 -4.70
N PRO A 2 7.54 -17.32 -4.54
CA PRO A 2 8.20 -17.06 -3.26
C PRO A 2 7.19 -16.56 -2.22
N THR A 3 7.48 -16.84 -0.94
CA THR A 3 6.76 -16.25 0.20
C THR A 3 7.21 -14.80 0.39
N LEU A 4 6.35 -13.94 0.91
CA LEU A 4 6.69 -12.53 1.14
C LEU A 4 7.85 -12.38 2.12
N GLY A 5 7.99 -13.27 3.10
CA GLY A 5 9.14 -13.32 4.00
C GLY A 5 10.46 -13.50 3.26
N ARG A 6 10.51 -14.39 2.25
CA ARG A 6 11.67 -14.54 1.37
C ARG A 6 11.88 -13.31 0.48
N VAL A 7 10.80 -12.70 -0.02
CA VAL A 7 10.87 -11.51 -0.86
C VAL A 7 11.51 -10.34 -0.12
N TYR A 8 11.19 -10.13 1.16
CA TYR A 8 11.76 -9.04 1.96
C TYR A 8 13.26 -9.19 2.23
N GLN A 9 13.74 -10.44 2.32
CA GLN A 9 15.13 -10.78 2.64
C GLN A 9 16.04 -10.94 1.40
N SER A 10 15.47 -11.04 0.20
CA SER A 10 16.21 -11.52 -0.98
C SER A 10 17.17 -10.48 -1.56
N ASP A 11 18.46 -10.55 -1.24
CA ASP A 11 19.53 -9.80 -1.94
C ASP A 11 19.96 -10.46 -3.28
N ALA A 12 19.21 -11.46 -3.76
CA ALA A 12 19.64 -12.31 -4.87
C ALA A 12 19.69 -11.56 -6.23
N PRO A 13 20.83 -11.57 -6.94
CA PRO A 13 21.01 -10.88 -8.23
C PRO A 13 20.30 -11.57 -9.42
N VAL A 14 19.78 -12.79 -9.24
CA VAL A 14 19.06 -13.54 -10.29
C VAL A 14 17.64 -13.83 -9.79
N ARG A 15 16.63 -13.21 -10.43
CA ARG A 15 15.18 -13.31 -10.14
C ARG A 15 14.70 -12.63 -8.84
N ASP A 16 15.11 -11.39 -8.56
CA ASP A 16 14.51 -10.57 -7.49
C ASP A 16 13.04 -10.22 -7.81
N PRO A 17 12.05 -10.71 -7.03
CA PRO A 17 10.63 -10.44 -7.25
C PRO A 17 10.24 -8.96 -7.08
N LEU A 18 10.90 -8.22 -6.18
CA LEU A 18 10.64 -6.78 -6.00
C LEU A 18 11.14 -6.01 -7.21
N ALA A 19 12.35 -6.29 -7.67
CA ALA A 19 12.90 -5.65 -8.86
C ALA A 19 12.04 -5.92 -10.08
N TYR A 20 11.62 -7.17 -10.27
CA TYR A 20 10.70 -7.54 -11.34
C TYR A 20 9.39 -6.74 -11.29
N ARG A 21 8.74 -6.66 -10.11
CA ARG A 21 7.49 -5.90 -9.98
C ARG A 21 7.71 -4.40 -10.25
N VAL A 22 8.79 -3.83 -9.75
CA VAL A 22 9.13 -2.41 -9.98
C VAL A 22 9.35 -2.14 -11.46
N GLU A 23 10.11 -2.98 -12.17
CA GLU A 23 10.30 -2.86 -13.61
C GLU A 23 8.99 -3.02 -14.39
N LYS A 24 8.16 -4.00 -14.01
CA LYS A 24 6.85 -4.20 -14.62
C LYS A 24 5.97 -2.95 -14.49
N VAL A 25 5.91 -2.37 -13.29
CA VAL A 25 5.19 -1.11 -13.04
C VAL A 25 5.82 0.05 -13.83
N ALA A 26 7.15 0.10 -13.90
CA ALA A 26 7.84 1.15 -14.65
C ALA A 26 7.47 1.14 -16.13
N ARG A 27 7.47 -0.05 -16.75
CA ARG A 27 7.06 -0.27 -18.14
C ARG A 27 5.58 0.05 -18.35
N ALA A 28 4.70 -0.42 -17.45
CA ALA A 28 3.26 -0.20 -17.57
C ALA A 28 2.86 1.28 -17.46
N LEU A 29 3.59 2.08 -16.68
CA LEU A 29 3.33 3.50 -16.49
C LEU A 29 4.19 4.41 -17.38
N SER A 30 5.08 3.85 -18.20
CA SER A 30 6.07 4.59 -18.98
C SER A 30 6.82 5.64 -18.15
N VAL A 31 7.14 5.32 -16.88
CA VAL A 31 7.73 6.31 -15.96
C VAL A 31 9.24 6.42 -16.18
N PRO A 32 9.77 7.65 -16.36
CA PRO A 32 11.21 7.86 -16.52
C PRO A 32 11.97 7.74 -15.19
N GLU A 33 11.27 7.84 -14.06
CA GLU A 33 11.87 7.88 -12.72
C GLU A 33 11.57 6.59 -11.93
N PRO A 34 12.59 5.77 -11.59
CA PRO A 34 12.40 4.52 -10.86
C PRO A 34 11.60 4.66 -9.56
N ARG A 35 11.78 5.78 -8.83
CA ARG A 35 11.06 6.04 -7.58
C ARG A 35 9.54 6.12 -7.72
N VAL A 36 9.01 6.49 -8.90
CA VAL A 36 7.56 6.50 -9.16
C VAL A 36 7.07 5.06 -9.23
N ALA A 37 7.78 4.19 -9.96
CA ALA A 37 7.45 2.78 -10.05
C ALA A 37 7.55 2.07 -8.69
N VAL A 38 8.58 2.37 -7.90
CA VAL A 38 8.73 1.85 -6.52
C VAL A 38 7.56 2.26 -5.63
N SER A 39 7.17 3.54 -5.69
CA SER A 39 6.02 4.06 -4.94
C SER A 39 4.74 3.31 -5.29
N VAL A 40 4.45 3.15 -6.59
CA VAL A 40 3.22 2.51 -7.05
C VAL A 40 3.23 1.00 -6.77
N ALA A 41 4.37 0.33 -6.95
CA ALA A 41 4.52 -1.09 -6.62
C ALA A 41 4.26 -1.34 -5.12
N GLN A 42 4.88 -0.52 -4.25
CA GLN A 42 4.68 -0.64 -2.80
C GLN A 42 3.26 -0.29 -2.38
N LEU A 43 2.66 0.77 -2.94
CA LEU A 43 1.27 1.15 -2.68
C LEU A 43 0.32 0.01 -3.05
N GLY A 44 0.54 -0.65 -4.20
CA GLY A 44 -0.26 -1.77 -4.64
C GLY A 44 -0.23 -2.95 -3.67
N LEU A 45 0.96 -3.34 -3.19
CA LEU A 45 1.10 -4.43 -2.21
C LEU A 45 0.49 -4.05 -0.85
N ALA A 46 0.72 -2.81 -0.39
CA ALA A 46 0.10 -2.30 0.84
C ALA A 46 -1.44 -2.30 0.77
N ALA A 47 -2.02 -1.92 -0.38
CA ALA A 47 -3.46 -1.93 -0.58
C ALA A 47 -4.05 -3.34 -0.48
N ARG A 48 -3.35 -4.38 -0.95
CA ARG A 48 -3.78 -5.77 -0.84
C ARG A 48 -3.74 -6.25 0.62
N LEU A 49 -2.65 -5.98 1.33
CA LEU A 49 -2.50 -6.34 2.74
C LEU A 49 -3.60 -5.70 3.60
N TRP A 50 -3.85 -4.39 3.41
CA TRP A 50 -4.95 -3.71 4.11
C TRP A 50 -6.33 -4.23 3.70
N SER A 51 -6.54 -4.56 2.42
CA SER A 51 -7.83 -5.10 1.96
C SER A 51 -8.10 -6.48 2.58
N LEU A 52 -7.10 -7.35 2.65
CA LEU A 52 -7.20 -8.69 3.26
C LEU A 52 -7.43 -8.59 4.77
N SER A 53 -6.70 -7.73 5.48
CA SER A 53 -6.84 -7.60 6.93
C SER A 53 -8.11 -6.86 7.33
N LEU A 54 -8.28 -5.60 6.90
CA LEU A 54 -9.42 -4.77 7.27
C LEU A 54 -10.73 -5.31 6.71
N GLY A 55 -10.72 -5.84 5.48
CA GLY A 55 -11.89 -6.44 4.86
C GLY A 55 -12.38 -7.66 5.63
N SER A 56 -11.48 -8.58 5.97
CA SER A 56 -11.83 -9.78 6.74
C SER A 56 -12.30 -9.43 8.16
N ALA A 57 -11.60 -8.51 8.83
CA ALA A 57 -11.98 -8.02 10.15
C ALA A 57 -13.39 -7.42 10.15
N ALA A 58 -13.70 -6.56 9.17
CA ALA A 58 -15.00 -5.90 9.08
C ALA A 58 -16.14 -6.87 8.71
N LEU A 59 -15.87 -7.87 7.86
CA LEU A 59 -16.87 -8.82 7.38
C LEU A 59 -17.11 -9.98 8.35
N PHE A 60 -16.05 -10.51 8.95
CA PHE A 60 -16.07 -11.79 9.66
C PHE A 60 -15.61 -11.70 11.12
N GLY A 61 -15.10 -10.55 11.57
CA GLY A 61 -14.60 -10.39 12.95
C GLY A 61 -13.34 -11.21 13.25
N ARG A 62 -12.65 -11.67 12.20
CA ARG A 62 -11.39 -12.43 12.24
C ARG A 62 -10.52 -12.01 11.06
N VAL A 63 -9.21 -12.13 11.22
CA VAL A 63 -8.23 -11.83 10.17
C VAL A 63 -7.56 -13.15 9.76
N PRO A 64 -7.39 -13.46 8.47
CA PRO A 64 -6.56 -14.60 8.07
C PRO A 64 -5.13 -14.41 8.61
N ASP A 65 -4.48 -15.48 9.04
CA ASP A 65 -3.07 -15.42 9.41
C ASP A 65 -2.24 -15.10 8.16
N LEU A 66 -1.83 -13.84 8.02
CA LEU A 66 -1.07 -13.36 6.86
C LEU A 66 0.44 -13.54 7.05
N ASP A 67 0.94 -14.39 7.96
CA ASP A 67 2.37 -14.54 8.22
C ASP A 67 3.19 -14.53 6.91
N PRO A 68 4.24 -13.69 6.79
CA PRO A 68 5.03 -13.59 5.57
C PRO A 68 5.62 -14.92 5.09
N ALA A 69 5.79 -15.91 5.95
CA ALA A 69 6.22 -17.26 5.60
C ALA A 69 5.12 -18.11 4.93
N LEU A 70 3.85 -17.77 5.09
CA LEU A 70 2.69 -18.46 4.52
C LEU A 70 2.09 -17.73 3.30
N LEU A 71 2.33 -16.41 3.20
CA LEU A 71 1.76 -15.59 2.14
C LEU A 71 2.68 -15.56 0.91
N HIS A 72 2.33 -16.32 -0.13
CA HIS A 72 3.03 -16.35 -1.40
C HIS A 72 2.61 -15.20 -2.31
N TRP A 73 3.56 -14.66 -3.06
CA TRP A 73 3.31 -13.54 -3.97
C TRP A 73 3.84 -13.78 -5.39
N ASN A 74 2.97 -13.59 -6.39
CA ASN A 74 3.33 -13.59 -7.80
C ASN A 74 3.68 -12.15 -8.23
N PRO A 75 4.96 -11.81 -8.46
CA PRO A 75 5.30 -10.47 -8.89
C PRO A 75 4.84 -10.16 -10.33
N ASP A 76 4.39 -11.15 -11.11
CA ASP A 76 3.84 -10.95 -12.44
C ASP A 76 2.30 -10.90 -12.50
N ALA A 77 1.57 -11.58 -11.61
CA ALA A 77 0.10 -11.52 -11.66
C ALA A 77 -0.46 -10.15 -11.20
N GLY A 78 -1.70 -9.86 -11.62
CA GLY A 78 -2.51 -8.76 -11.09
C GLY A 78 -3.35 -9.21 -9.89
N ALA A 79 -3.89 -8.26 -9.13
CA ALA A 79 -4.88 -8.60 -8.11
C ALA A 79 -6.21 -9.03 -8.77
N PRO A 80 -6.94 -9.99 -8.18
CA PRO A 80 -6.68 -10.64 -6.89
C PRO A 80 -5.76 -11.89 -6.97
N ASP A 81 -5.32 -12.29 -8.16
CA ASP A 81 -4.59 -13.55 -8.39
C ASP A 81 -3.09 -13.50 -8.02
N ASP A 82 -2.62 -12.36 -7.48
CA ASP A 82 -1.21 -12.16 -7.16
C ASP A 82 -0.80 -12.62 -5.76
N LEU A 83 -1.76 -12.95 -4.88
CA LEU A 83 -1.49 -13.47 -3.55
C LEU A 83 -2.14 -14.85 -3.34
N PHE A 84 -1.39 -15.74 -2.70
CA PHE A 84 -1.88 -17.05 -2.28
C PHE A 84 -1.46 -17.31 -0.84
N LEU A 85 -2.42 -17.61 0.03
CA LEU A 85 -2.15 -17.92 1.43
C LEU A 85 -2.13 -19.44 1.65
N ALA A 86 -0.96 -19.97 2.05
CA ALA A 86 -0.80 -21.37 2.41
C ALA A 86 -1.20 -21.60 3.87
N GLY A 87 -2.50 -21.73 4.15
CA GLY A 87 -3.01 -22.00 5.49
C GLY A 87 -4.43 -21.49 5.69
N THR A 88 -5.06 -21.92 6.79
CA THR A 88 -6.41 -21.52 7.20
C THR A 88 -6.45 -20.92 8.60
N GLY A 89 -5.29 -20.54 9.15
CA GLY A 89 -5.18 -19.88 10.45
C GLY A 89 -5.96 -18.57 10.49
N GLN A 90 -6.54 -18.26 11.64
CA GLN A 90 -7.27 -17.02 11.87
C GLN A 90 -6.79 -16.38 13.17
N LEU A 91 -6.63 -15.06 13.12
CA LEU A 91 -6.17 -14.23 14.22
C LEU A 91 -7.30 -13.31 14.72
N PRO A 92 -7.17 -12.78 15.94
CA PRO A 92 -8.02 -11.69 16.43
C PRO A 92 -8.06 -10.50 15.47
N ALA A 93 -9.18 -9.80 15.45
CA ALA A 93 -9.45 -8.70 14.52
C ALA A 93 -9.40 -7.31 15.17
N ASP A 94 -8.81 -7.18 16.35
CA ASP A 94 -8.57 -5.88 16.98
C ASP A 94 -7.43 -5.13 16.28
N SER A 95 -7.43 -3.81 16.44
CA SER A 95 -6.50 -2.90 15.78
C SER A 95 -5.03 -3.16 16.13
N ALA A 96 -4.72 -3.61 17.35
CA ALA A 96 -3.36 -3.92 17.77
C ALA A 96 -2.80 -5.13 17.00
N HIS A 97 -3.54 -6.25 16.93
CA HIS A 97 -3.13 -7.41 16.15
C HIS A 97 -3.05 -7.12 14.65
N ILE A 98 -3.97 -6.32 14.11
CA ILE A 98 -3.92 -5.92 12.69
C ILE A 98 -2.70 -5.03 12.41
N ALA A 99 -2.39 -4.09 13.31
CA ALA A 99 -1.22 -3.23 13.19
C ALA A 99 0.07 -4.05 13.24
N GLU A 100 0.21 -4.99 14.17
CA GLU A 100 1.36 -5.90 14.22
C GLU A 100 1.48 -6.70 12.92
N LEU A 101 0.40 -7.36 12.50
CA LEU A 101 0.40 -8.21 11.31
C LEU A 101 0.77 -7.41 10.04
N VAL A 102 0.19 -6.23 9.83
CA VAL A 102 0.40 -5.48 8.58
C VAL A 102 1.62 -4.57 8.65
N LEU A 103 1.79 -3.80 9.72
CA LEU A 103 2.89 -2.83 9.82
C LEU A 103 4.21 -3.53 10.11
N ASP A 104 4.27 -4.34 11.18
CA ASP A 104 5.52 -4.95 11.64
C ASP A 104 5.96 -6.13 10.77
N ARG A 105 5.04 -7.03 10.43
CA ARG A 105 5.40 -8.25 9.69
C ARG A 105 5.55 -8.02 8.17
N HIS A 106 4.90 -7.00 7.61
CA HIS A 106 4.94 -6.75 6.16
C HIS A 106 5.48 -5.39 5.74
N LEU A 107 4.86 -4.29 6.17
CA LEU A 107 5.14 -2.98 5.59
C LEU A 107 6.49 -2.41 6.00
N GLU A 108 6.96 -2.67 7.22
CA GLU A 108 8.30 -2.27 7.65
C GLU A 108 9.40 -3.07 6.92
N PRO A 109 9.38 -4.42 6.86
CA PRO A 109 10.35 -5.18 6.06
C PRO A 109 10.32 -4.84 4.57
N LEU A 110 9.14 -4.67 3.97
CA LEU A 110 8.99 -4.23 2.58
C LEU A 110 9.61 -2.85 2.36
N SER A 111 9.38 -1.93 3.29
CA SER A 111 9.93 -0.58 3.21
C SER A 111 11.45 -0.59 3.34
N ALA A 112 12.00 -1.36 4.27
CA ALA A 112 13.44 -1.55 4.42
C ALA A 112 14.07 -2.12 3.14
N ALA A 113 13.47 -3.17 2.57
CA ALA A 113 13.91 -3.81 1.33
C ALA A 113 13.96 -2.82 0.15
N LEU A 114 12.88 -2.05 -0.06
CA LEU A 114 12.81 -1.08 -1.15
C LEU A 114 13.75 0.12 -0.93
N ARG A 115 13.94 0.56 0.31
CA ARG A 115 14.85 1.66 0.66
C ARG A 115 16.31 1.27 0.41
N ALA A 116 16.70 0.05 0.78
CA ALA A 116 18.04 -0.46 0.53
C ALA A 116 18.35 -0.51 -0.99
N ARG A 117 17.38 -0.94 -1.81
CA ARG A 117 17.54 -1.09 -3.27
C ARG A 117 17.47 0.22 -4.05
N TYR A 118 16.52 1.08 -3.72
CA TYR A 118 16.15 2.22 -4.58
C TYR A 118 16.34 3.60 -3.92
N ARG A 119 16.83 3.65 -2.67
CA ARG A 119 17.02 4.90 -1.91
C ARG A 119 15.78 5.79 -1.84
N VAL A 120 14.60 5.17 -1.85
CA VAL A 120 13.31 5.88 -1.79
C VAL A 120 13.06 6.45 -0.37
N SER A 121 12.32 7.56 -0.31
CA SER A 121 11.98 8.25 0.94
C SER A 121 11.09 7.38 1.86
N ALA A 122 11.46 7.23 3.13
CA ALA A 122 10.64 6.53 4.13
C ALA A 122 9.28 7.23 4.34
N PRO A 123 9.21 8.57 4.49
CA PRO A 123 7.94 9.29 4.51
C PRO A 123 7.02 9.02 3.31
N LEU A 124 7.59 8.78 2.11
CA LEU A 124 6.80 8.41 0.93
C LEU A 124 6.15 7.05 1.12
N LEU A 125 6.91 6.03 1.53
CA LEU A 125 6.40 4.66 1.72
C LEU A 125 5.39 4.57 2.88
N ARG A 126 5.63 5.29 3.99
CA ARG A 126 4.65 5.42 5.08
C ARG A 126 3.38 6.12 4.62
N GLY A 127 3.50 7.19 3.82
CA GLY A 127 2.34 7.86 3.22
C GLY A 127 1.54 6.96 2.27
N ASN A 128 2.20 6.06 1.55
CA ASN A 128 1.53 5.04 0.76
C ASN A 128 0.80 4.02 1.65
N ALA A 129 1.39 3.61 2.78
CA ALA A 129 0.73 2.74 3.76
C ALA A 129 -0.56 3.36 4.31
N GLY A 130 -0.52 4.62 4.73
CA GLY A 130 -1.71 5.36 5.19
C GLY A 130 -2.75 5.54 4.08
N SER A 131 -2.34 5.93 2.87
CA SER A 131 -3.23 6.07 1.72
C SER A 131 -3.89 4.74 1.32
N ALA A 132 -3.15 3.63 1.39
CA ALA A 132 -3.68 2.29 1.15
C ALA A 132 -4.73 1.87 2.20
N LEU A 133 -4.48 2.13 3.49
CA LEU A 133 -5.45 1.88 4.56
C LEU A 133 -6.74 2.70 4.35
N ALA A 134 -6.60 4.01 4.09
CA ALA A 134 -7.74 4.88 3.81
C ALA A 134 -8.51 4.42 2.56
N GLY A 135 -7.80 3.99 1.52
CA GLY A 135 -8.38 3.40 0.31
C GLY A 135 -9.20 2.15 0.60
N ALA A 136 -8.64 1.19 1.33
CA ALA A 136 -9.34 -0.03 1.73
C ALA A 136 -10.61 0.29 2.53
N ALA A 137 -10.52 1.19 3.52
CA ALA A 137 -11.66 1.62 4.32
C ALA A 137 -12.78 2.26 3.49
N ARG A 138 -12.43 3.10 2.50
CA ARG A 138 -13.38 3.71 1.56
C ARG A 138 -14.09 2.65 0.72
N GLU A 139 -13.36 1.69 0.16
CA GLU A 139 -13.95 0.66 -0.69
C GLU A 139 -14.86 -0.30 0.11
N ILE A 140 -14.45 -0.69 1.32
CA ILE A 140 -15.30 -1.45 2.24
C ILE A 140 -16.57 -0.66 2.57
N SER A 141 -16.45 0.63 2.87
CA SER A 141 -17.61 1.48 3.18
C SER A 141 -18.57 1.62 1.99
N ARG A 142 -18.03 1.78 0.77
CA ARG A 142 -18.82 1.85 -0.47
C ARG A 142 -19.53 0.54 -0.77
N TRP A 143 -18.84 -0.59 -0.62
CA TRP A 143 -19.42 -1.91 -0.78
C TRP A 143 -20.51 -2.16 0.27
N ALA A 144 -20.23 -1.89 1.54
CA ALA A 144 -21.15 -2.13 2.65
C ALA A 144 -22.46 -1.33 2.48
N ARG A 145 -22.37 -0.09 1.99
CA ARG A 145 -23.57 0.70 1.64
C ARG A 145 -24.39 0.05 0.54
N ARG A 146 -23.75 -0.35 -0.56
CA ARG A 146 -24.43 -1.02 -1.69
C ARG A 146 -25.06 -2.36 -1.29
N ALA A 147 -24.43 -3.06 -0.35
CA ALA A 147 -24.88 -4.36 0.14
C ALA A 147 -25.90 -4.27 1.30
N GLY A 148 -26.27 -3.08 1.77
CA GLY A 148 -27.18 -2.93 2.92
C GLY A 148 -26.58 -3.42 4.24
N ARG A 149 -25.26 -3.28 4.43
CA ARG A 149 -24.48 -3.79 5.57
C ARG A 149 -23.91 -2.67 6.45
N PRO A 150 -24.76 -1.86 7.12
CA PRO A 150 -24.27 -0.74 7.94
C PRO A 150 -23.38 -1.19 9.11
N ASP A 151 -23.55 -2.43 9.59
CA ASP A 151 -22.71 -3.07 10.60
C ASP A 151 -21.25 -3.20 10.14
N VAL A 152 -21.04 -3.66 8.90
CA VAL A 152 -19.70 -3.80 8.31
C VAL A 152 -19.06 -2.44 8.11
N ALA A 153 -19.81 -1.44 7.64
CA ALA A 153 -19.32 -0.08 7.49
C ALA A 153 -18.89 0.52 8.85
N ALA A 154 -19.67 0.29 9.91
CA ALA A 154 -19.36 0.77 11.25
C ALA A 154 -18.09 0.11 11.81
N ARG A 155 -17.96 -1.23 11.69
CA ARG A 155 -16.75 -1.96 12.11
C ARG A 155 -15.51 -1.50 11.35
N ALA A 156 -15.59 -1.39 10.02
CA ALA A 156 -14.48 -0.91 9.20
C ALA A 156 -14.05 0.50 9.61
N ARG A 157 -15.01 1.41 9.85
CA ARG A 157 -14.73 2.78 10.29
C ARG A 157 -14.03 2.81 11.65
N LEU A 158 -14.52 2.04 12.63
CA LEU A 158 -13.94 1.95 13.97
C LEU A 158 -12.49 1.46 13.89
N LEU A 159 -12.27 0.29 13.29
CA LEU A 159 -10.93 -0.29 13.14
C LEU A 159 -9.98 0.65 12.40
N THR A 160 -10.46 1.32 11.34
CA THR A 160 -9.63 2.29 10.61
C THR A 160 -9.26 3.46 11.52
N THR A 161 -10.17 3.99 12.33
CA THR A 161 -9.86 5.04 13.32
C THR A 161 -8.78 4.61 14.28
N GLU A 162 -8.95 3.46 14.94
CA GLU A 162 -7.97 2.93 15.88
C GLU A 162 -6.60 2.66 15.21
N LEU A 163 -6.58 2.09 14.01
CA LEU A 163 -5.33 1.88 13.26
C LEU A 163 -4.60 3.18 12.94
N PHE A 164 -5.33 4.27 12.67
CA PHE A 164 -4.73 5.59 12.44
C PHE A 164 -4.29 6.30 13.72
N GLU A 165 -4.50 5.71 14.91
CA GLU A 165 -3.90 6.17 16.17
C GLU A 165 -2.47 5.64 16.33
N ASP A 166 -2.07 4.58 15.60
CA ASP A 166 -0.69 4.10 15.57
C ASP A 166 0.25 5.21 15.06
N PRO A 167 1.32 5.59 15.81
CA PRO A 167 2.21 6.70 15.44
C PRO A 167 2.80 6.61 14.03
N ARG A 168 2.97 5.40 13.49
CA ARG A 168 3.51 5.16 12.14
C ARG A 168 2.51 5.56 11.06
N LEU A 169 1.22 5.58 11.38
CA LEU A 169 0.11 5.95 10.51
C LEU A 169 -0.43 7.36 10.79
N THR A 170 -0.46 7.82 12.05
CA THR A 170 -0.95 9.15 12.42
C THR A 170 -0.22 10.27 11.67
N ALA A 171 1.10 10.14 11.49
CA ALA A 171 1.93 11.14 10.81
C ALA A 171 1.78 11.15 9.26
N THR A 172 0.99 10.23 8.69
CA THR A 172 0.94 10.02 7.23
C THR A 172 -0.05 10.92 6.50
N GLY A 173 -1.01 11.51 7.22
CA GLY A 173 -2.05 12.34 6.63
C GLY A 173 -3.17 12.68 7.61
N THR A 174 -4.08 13.52 7.14
CA THR A 174 -5.28 13.92 7.89
C THR A 174 -6.51 13.22 7.31
N ARG A 175 -7.40 12.76 8.19
CA ARG A 175 -8.67 12.15 7.82
C ARG A 175 -9.84 13.11 8.06
N THR A 176 -10.72 13.22 7.08
CA THR A 176 -11.97 13.98 7.19
C THR A 176 -13.12 13.11 6.70
N GLY A 177 -13.84 12.48 7.64
CA GLY A 177 -14.83 11.47 7.31
C GLY A 177 -14.20 10.27 6.58
N THR A 178 -14.56 10.05 5.32
CA THR A 178 -13.97 9.01 4.47
C THR A 178 -12.82 9.51 3.59
N ALA A 179 -12.60 10.83 3.55
CA ALA A 179 -11.48 11.43 2.83
C ALA A 179 -10.18 11.31 3.63
N PHE A 180 -9.07 11.19 2.91
CA PHE A 180 -7.73 11.19 3.48
C PHE A 180 -6.83 12.08 2.63
N ARG A 181 -6.03 12.93 3.28
CA ARG A 181 -5.08 13.81 2.63
C ARG A 181 -3.70 13.53 3.18
N ARG A 182 -2.80 13.06 2.32
CA ARG A 182 -1.44 12.71 2.72
C ARG A 182 -0.61 13.93 3.12
N THR A 183 0.39 13.70 3.96
CA THR A 183 1.50 14.65 4.21
C THR A 183 2.67 14.47 3.24
N SER A 184 2.74 13.33 2.53
CA SER A 184 3.78 13.02 1.55
C SER A 184 3.23 12.82 0.13
N CYS A 185 4.06 13.09 -0.88
CA CYS A 185 3.69 12.87 -2.28
C CYS A 185 3.97 11.43 -2.72
N CYS A 186 3.01 10.77 -3.38
CA CYS A 186 3.19 9.45 -4.01
C CYS A 186 3.98 9.49 -5.32
N LEU A 187 4.22 10.69 -5.88
CA LEU A 187 4.86 10.93 -7.17
C LEU A 187 4.08 10.48 -8.41
N ILE A 188 2.82 10.00 -8.28
CA ILE A 188 2.06 9.53 -9.45
C ILE A 188 1.86 10.62 -10.51
N TYR A 189 1.80 11.89 -10.10
CA TYR A 189 1.67 13.02 -11.03
C TYR A 189 2.84 13.13 -12.02
N ARG A 190 3.96 12.45 -11.77
CA ARG A 190 5.14 12.42 -12.63
C ARG A 190 5.07 11.35 -13.73
N THR A 191 3.99 10.54 -13.79
CA THR A 191 3.76 9.66 -14.94
C THR A 191 3.41 10.52 -16.17
N PRO A 192 3.76 10.10 -17.39
CA PRO A 192 3.27 10.75 -18.60
C PRO A 192 1.73 10.84 -18.58
N GLY A 193 1.20 12.05 -18.79
CA GLY A 193 -0.25 12.30 -18.70
C GLY A 193 -0.88 12.13 -17.30
N GLY A 194 -0.04 12.05 -16.26
CA GLY A 194 -0.46 11.78 -14.88
C GLY A 194 -1.16 12.96 -14.20
N GLY A 195 -2.24 12.67 -13.48
CA GLY A 195 -2.91 13.61 -12.58
C GLY A 195 -2.45 13.45 -11.12
N LEU A 196 -3.15 14.14 -10.22
CA LEU A 196 -2.99 13.92 -8.78
C LEU A 196 -3.65 12.61 -8.34
N CYS A 197 -3.10 11.94 -7.32
CA CYS A 197 -3.81 10.81 -6.70
C CYS A 197 -5.01 11.28 -5.87
N GLY A 198 -5.95 10.38 -5.58
CA GLY A 198 -7.15 10.70 -4.79
C GLY A 198 -6.89 11.14 -3.34
N ASP A 199 -5.68 10.94 -2.82
CA ASP A 199 -5.26 11.35 -1.47
C ASP A 199 -4.13 12.40 -1.49
N CYS A 200 -3.98 13.14 -2.60
CA CYS A 200 -2.79 13.93 -2.85
C CYS A 200 -2.55 15.03 -1.79
N CYS A 201 -1.27 15.27 -1.48
CA CYS A 201 -0.84 16.38 -0.64
C CYS A 201 -0.84 17.74 -1.37
N PHE A 202 -1.03 17.75 -2.68
CA PHE A 202 -1.13 18.95 -3.51
C PHE A 202 -2.57 19.15 -3.99
N GLU A 203 -2.95 20.41 -4.25
CA GLU A 203 -4.26 20.75 -4.85
C GLU A 203 -4.19 20.80 -6.38
N ARG A 204 -2.99 21.07 -6.93
CA ARG A 204 -2.69 21.06 -8.36
C ARG A 204 -1.32 20.41 -8.57
N PRO A 205 -1.07 19.73 -9.71
CA PRO A 205 0.25 19.19 -10.01
C PRO A 205 1.32 20.27 -9.92
N PRO A 206 2.42 20.05 -9.18
CA PRO A 206 3.55 20.97 -9.18
C PRO A 206 4.04 21.17 -10.61
N GLN A 207 4.23 22.43 -11.02
CA GLN A 207 4.81 22.74 -12.33
C GLN A 207 6.26 22.27 -12.35
N HIS A 208 6.67 21.62 -13.44
CA HIS A 208 8.07 21.26 -13.64
C HIS A 208 8.89 22.54 -13.82
N SER A 209 9.80 22.84 -12.89
CA SER A 209 10.88 23.79 -13.14
C SER A 209 11.88 23.12 -14.09
N SER A 210 11.60 23.12 -15.39
CA SER A 210 12.65 22.90 -16.38
C SER A 210 13.48 24.19 -16.45
N PRO A 211 14.80 24.18 -16.23
CA PRO A 211 15.62 25.30 -16.65
C PRO A 211 15.44 25.48 -18.17
N PRO A 212 15.37 26.74 -18.67
CA PRO A 212 15.24 26.97 -20.10
C PRO A 212 16.40 26.28 -20.82
N ALA A 213 16.08 25.53 -21.88
CA ALA A 213 17.10 24.99 -22.77
C ALA A 213 17.94 26.18 -23.26
N ALA A 214 19.25 26.13 -23.04
CA ALA A 214 20.16 27.10 -23.61
C ALA A 214 20.07 26.98 -25.14
N SER A 215 19.54 28.01 -25.79
CA SER A 215 19.62 28.17 -27.24
C SER A 215 21.10 28.30 -27.61
N GLY A 216 21.63 27.29 -28.30
CA GLY A 216 22.92 27.34 -29.01
C GLY A 216 22.68 27.45 -30.50
#